data_AF-F3FVQ3-F1
#
_entry.id   AF-F3FVQ3-F1
#
_cell.length_a   1.000
_cell.length_b   1.000
_cell.length_c   1.000
_cell.angle_alpha   90.00
_cell.angle_beta   90.00
_cell.angle_gamma   90.00
#
_symmetry.space_group_name_H-M   'P 1'
#
loop_
_entity.id
_entity.type
_entity.pdbx_description
1 polymer ?
#
loop_
_entity_poly.entity_id
_entity_poly.type
_entity_poly.pdbx_seq_one_letter_code
_entity_poly.pdbx_strand_id
1 'polypeptide(L)'
;MQVYARAIGLAFQVQDDILDVESDTATLGKRQGADIARDKPTYPALLGLEAAKHYALELRDQALQALSPFDAAAEPLRQLARYIVERRH
;
A
#
# COMPACT_ATOMS: atom_id res chain seq x y z
N MET A 1 5.36 12.80 14.54
CA MET A 1 5.25 11.32 14.56
C MET A 1 3.85 10.78 14.22
N GLN A 2 2.75 11.43 14.62
CA GLN A 2 1.41 10.97 14.23
C GLN A 2 1.16 10.92 12.71
N VAL A 3 1.70 11.89 11.95
CA VAL A 3 1.61 11.91 10.48
C VAL A 3 2.30 10.69 9.88
N TYR A 4 3.51 10.37 10.33
CA TYR A 4 4.24 9.17 9.93
C TYR A 4 3.43 7.90 10.20
N ALA A 5 2.94 7.71 11.45
CA ALA A 5 2.20 6.51 11.81
C ALA A 5 0.91 6.32 10.98
N ARG A 6 0.17 7.41 10.72
CA ARG A 6 -1.04 7.36 9.87
C ARG A 6 -0.70 7.04 8.42
N ALA A 7 0.30 7.71 7.85
CA ALA A 7 0.70 7.51 6.46
C ALA A 7 1.20 6.08 6.24
N ILE A 8 2.00 5.54 7.17
CA ILE A 8 2.52 4.17 7.11
C ILE A 8 1.41 3.12 7.27
N GLY A 9 0.54 3.27 8.26
CA GLY A 9 -0.57 2.34 8.46
C GLY A 9 -1.50 2.29 7.24
N LEU A 10 -1.74 3.45 6.63
CA LEU A 10 -2.55 3.55 5.43
C LEU A 10 -1.82 2.98 4.19
N ALA A 11 -0.53 3.27 4.01
CA ALA A 11 0.27 2.69 2.93
C ALA A 11 0.29 1.16 3.00
N PHE A 12 0.37 0.61 4.21
CA PHE A 12 0.31 -0.83 4.43
C PHE A 12 -1.02 -1.42 3.93
N GLN A 13 -2.14 -0.84 4.33
CA GLN A 13 -3.48 -1.28 3.90
C GLN A 13 -3.68 -1.16 2.38
N VAL A 14 -3.26 -0.04 1.78
CA VAL A 14 -3.36 0.17 0.34
C VAL A 14 -2.52 -0.86 -0.42
N GLN A 15 -1.29 -1.12 0.03
CA GLN A 15 -0.45 -2.14 -0.59
C GLN A 15 -1.04 -3.55 -0.43
N ASP A 16 -1.64 -3.86 0.72
CA ASP A 16 -2.27 -5.16 0.97
C ASP A 16 -3.39 -5.42 -0.05
N ASP A 17 -4.27 -4.43 -0.21
CA ASP A 17 -5.36 -4.48 -1.18
C ASP A 17 -4.84 -4.60 -2.63
N ILE A 18 -3.72 -3.96 -2.97
CA ILE A 18 -3.06 -4.08 -4.29
C ILE A 18 -2.57 -5.52 -4.50
N LEU A 19 -1.85 -6.09 -3.52
CA LEU A 19 -1.32 -7.44 -3.60
C LEU A 19 -2.43 -8.49 -3.72
N ASP A 20 -3.53 -8.31 -3.00
CA ASP A 20 -4.70 -9.18 -3.10
C ASP A 20 -5.27 -9.16 -4.53
N VAL A 21 -5.44 -7.98 -5.12
CA VAL A 21 -5.98 -7.84 -6.48
C VAL A 21 -5.02 -8.38 -7.55
N GLU A 22 -3.71 -8.12 -7.44
CA GLU A 22 -2.72 -8.64 -8.38
C GLU A 22 -2.57 -10.17 -8.27
N SER A 23 -2.63 -10.72 -7.05
CA SER A 23 -2.60 -12.16 -6.79
C SER A 23 -3.86 -12.86 -7.30
N ASP A 24 -5.04 -12.27 -7.09
CA ASP A 24 -6.29 -12.72 -7.69
C ASP A 24 -6.17 -12.75 -9.22
N THR A 25 -5.63 -11.69 -9.82
CA THR A 25 -5.49 -11.60 -11.28
C THR A 25 -4.54 -12.67 -11.83
N ALA A 26 -3.43 -12.94 -11.13
CA ALA A 26 -2.47 -13.98 -11.51
C ALA A 26 -3.03 -15.41 -11.30
N THR A 27 -3.83 -15.64 -10.26
CA THR A 27 -4.43 -16.95 -9.95
C THR A 27 -5.69 -17.25 -10.77
N LEU A 28 -6.47 -16.22 -11.13
CA LEU A 28 -7.68 -16.31 -11.95
C LEU A 28 -7.43 -16.57 -13.44
N GLY A 29 -6.17 -16.61 -13.89
CA GLY A 29 -5.78 -17.11 -15.22
C GLY A 29 -6.23 -18.55 -15.53
N LYS A 30 -6.92 -19.26 -14.61
CA LYS A 30 -7.50 -20.59 -14.84
C LYS A 30 -8.91 -20.86 -14.30
N ARG A 31 -9.58 -19.95 -13.59
CA ARG A 31 -10.97 -20.23 -13.13
C ARG A 31 -11.85 -18.99 -13.20
N GLN A 32 -12.75 -19.01 -14.19
CA GLN A 32 -14.00 -18.26 -14.15
C GLN A 32 -14.75 -18.59 -12.85
N GLY A 33 -15.20 -17.54 -12.13
CA GLY A 33 -16.22 -17.68 -11.08
C GLY A 33 -15.79 -17.33 -9.66
N ALA A 34 -15.30 -16.11 -9.42
CA ALA A 34 -15.22 -15.54 -8.07
C ALA A 34 -16.07 -14.26 -7.95
N ASP A 35 -17.27 -14.27 -8.53
CA ASP A 35 -18.19 -13.12 -8.57
C ASP A 35 -19.06 -12.94 -7.31
N ILE A 36 -18.65 -13.46 -6.15
CA ILE A 36 -19.48 -13.36 -4.93
C ILE A 36 -18.71 -12.89 -3.67
N ALA A 37 -17.37 -12.78 -3.70
CA ALA A 37 -16.58 -12.48 -2.49
C ALA A 37 -16.14 -11.00 -2.31
N ARG A 38 -16.46 -10.10 -3.26
CA ARG A 38 -15.84 -8.75 -3.35
C ARG A 38 -16.69 -7.57 -2.86
N ASP A 39 -17.59 -7.80 -1.90
CA ASP A 39 -18.38 -6.71 -1.28
C ASP A 39 -17.57 -5.86 -0.26
N LYS A 40 -16.26 -6.10 -0.15
CA LYS A 40 -15.34 -5.26 0.64
C LYS A 40 -14.83 -4.11 -0.24
N PRO A 41 -15.09 -2.83 0.11
CA PRO A 41 -14.53 -1.71 -0.64
C PRO A 41 -13.02 -1.63 -0.39
N THR A 42 -12.23 -2.08 -1.36
CA THR A 42 -10.76 -2.00 -1.35
C THR A 42 -10.26 -0.75 -2.07
N TYR A 43 -9.03 -0.33 -1.81
CA TYR A 43 -8.45 0.84 -2.49
C TYR A 43 -8.40 0.70 -4.02
N PRO A 44 -7.96 -0.43 -4.61
CA PRO A 44 -8.03 -0.61 -6.06
C PRO A 44 -9.46 -0.63 -6.61
N ALA A 45 -10.45 -1.11 -5.85
CA ALA A 45 -11.86 -1.09 -6.27
C ALA A 45 -12.44 0.34 -6.29
N LEU A 46 -12.00 1.20 -5.37
CA LEU A 46 -12.46 2.59 -5.26
C LEU A 46 -11.72 3.56 -6.18
N LEU A 47 -10.40 3.40 -6.32
CA LEU A 47 -9.51 4.34 -7.04
C LEU A 47 -9.11 3.83 -8.43
N GLY A 48 -9.16 2.51 -8.65
CA GLY A 48 -8.45 1.84 -9.74
C GLY A 48 -7.04 1.42 -9.32
N LEU A 49 -6.53 0.32 -9.90
CA LEU A 49 -5.24 -0.29 -9.52
C LEU A 49 -4.06 0.68 -9.63
N GLU A 50 -3.93 1.39 -10.76
CA GLU A 50 -2.82 2.32 -10.97
C GLU A 50 -2.91 3.53 -10.04
N ALA A 51 -4.11 4.06 -9.81
CA ALA A 51 -4.30 5.16 -8.85
C ALA A 51 -4.01 4.72 -7.41
N ALA A 52 -4.37 3.49 -7.03
CA ALA A 52 -4.03 2.92 -5.73
C ALA A 52 -2.51 2.78 -5.56
N LYS A 53 -1.78 2.34 -6.60
CA LYS A 53 -0.30 2.29 -6.58
C LYS A 53 0.31 3.68 -6.41
N HIS A 54 -0.17 4.67 -7.15
CA HIS A 54 0.25 6.06 -6.97
C HIS A 54 -0.03 6.57 -5.55
N TYR A 55 -1.21 6.26 -5.02
CA TYR A 55 -1.58 6.65 -3.66
C TYR A 55 -0.68 6.02 -2.59
N ALA A 56 -0.28 4.75 -2.75
CA ALA A 56 0.70 4.12 -1.88
C ALA A 56 2.05 4.87 -1.87
N LEU A 57 2.53 5.29 -3.05
CA LEU A 57 3.75 6.08 -3.17
C LEU A 57 3.63 7.46 -2.51
N GLU A 58 2.49 8.13 -2.65
CA GLU A 58 2.21 9.41 -1.97
C GLU A 58 2.25 9.26 -0.44
N LEU A 59 1.67 8.18 0.09
CA LEU A 59 1.69 7.90 1.52
C LEU A 59 3.09 7.59 2.04
N ARG A 60 3.92 6.86 1.28
CA ARG A 60 5.35 6.72 1.57
C ARG A 60 6.02 8.08 1.65
N ASP A 61 5.79 8.95 0.66
CA ASP A 61 6.46 10.25 0.60
C ASP A 61 6.01 11.18 1.75
N GLN A 62 4.73 11.11 2.14
CA GLN A 62 4.22 11.77 3.36
C GLN A 62 4.89 11.24 4.63
N ALA A 63 5.10 9.92 4.73
CA ALA A 63 5.81 9.33 5.86
C ALA A 63 7.28 9.79 5.91
N LEU A 64 7.98 9.79 4.77
CA LEU A 64 9.36 10.29 4.66
C LEU A 64 9.45 11.77 5.02
N GLN A 65 8.53 12.60 4.53
CA GLN A 65 8.48 14.02 4.84
C GLN A 65 8.25 14.27 6.34
N ALA A 66 7.41 13.46 6.99
CA ALA A 66 7.18 13.54 8.43
C ALA A 66 8.42 13.19 9.27
N LEU A 67 9.42 12.53 8.68
CA LEU A 67 10.71 12.22 9.28
C LEU A 67 11.82 13.24 8.94
N SER A 68 11.53 14.27 8.14
CA SER A 68 12.52 15.29 7.76
C SER A 68 13.17 16.04 8.94
N PRO A 69 12.51 16.27 10.10
CA PRO A 69 13.16 16.92 11.23
C PRO A 69 14.09 16.01 12.04
N PHE A 70 14.09 14.71 11.77
CA PHE A 70 14.88 13.72 12.49
C PHE A 70 16.18 13.43 11.75
N ASP A 71 17.22 13.11 12.49
CA ASP A 71 18.54 12.80 11.97
C ASP A 71 18.64 11.35 11.44
N ALA A 72 19.86 10.81 11.39
CA ALA A 72 20.12 9.44 10.96
C ALA A 72 19.48 8.38 11.86
N ALA A 73 19.13 8.69 13.11
CA ALA A 73 18.48 7.74 14.01
C ALA A 73 17.08 7.30 13.51
N ALA A 74 16.43 8.11 12.66
CA ALA A 74 15.16 7.76 12.04
C ALA A 74 15.30 6.90 10.76
N GLU A 75 16.51 6.51 10.36
CA GLU A 75 16.72 5.74 9.13
C GLU A 75 15.96 4.41 9.08
N PRO A 76 15.87 3.62 10.16
CA PRO A 76 15.05 2.40 10.16
C PRO A 76 13.58 2.66 9.81
N LEU A 77 13.04 3.82 10.22
CA LEU A 77 11.66 4.22 9.89
C LEU A 77 11.53 4.65 8.42
N ARG A 78 12.55 5.32 7.86
CA ARG A 78 12.57 5.65 6.43
C ARG A 78 12.64 4.39 5.56
N GLN A 79 13.44 3.41 5.98
CA GLN A 79 13.55 2.11 5.32
C GLN A 79 12.23 1.35 5.38
N LEU A 80 11.57 1.35 6.55
CA LEU A 80 10.25 0.74 6.70
C LEU A 80 9.21 1.36 5.75
N ALA A 81 9.19 2.70 5.64
CA ALA A 81 8.30 3.40 4.72
C ALA A 81 8.48 2.97 3.26
N ARG A 82 9.73 2.85 2.81
CA ARG A 82 10.05 2.41 1.43
C ARG A 82 9.68 0.94 1.23
N TYR A 83 10.03 0.09 2.19
CA TYR A 83 9.77 -1.34 2.12
C TYR A 83 8.28 -1.65 1.95
N ILE A 84 7.40 -0.93 2.65
CA ILE A 84 5.95 -1.17 2.62
C ILE A 84 5.36 -1.04 1.22
N VAL A 85 5.85 -0.15 0.37
CA VAL A 85 5.33 0.00 -1.01
C VAL A 85 6.10 -0.83 -2.04
N GLU A 86 7.26 -1.36 -1.67
CA GLU A 86 8.10 -2.22 -2.52
C GLU A 86 7.82 -3.71 -2.30
N ARG A 87 7.13 -4.08 -1.22
CA ARG A 87 6.81 -5.48 -0.90
C ARG A 87 5.98 -6.12 -2.02
N ARG A 88 6.33 -7.37 -2.34
CA ARG A 88 5.69 -8.20 -3.38
C ARG A 88 5.00 -9.44 -2.85
N HIS A 89 4.84 -9.54 -1.53
CA HIS A 89 4.30 -10.67 -0.78
C HIS A 89 3.86 -10.21 0.61
#